data_AF-A0A0C3CN85-F1
#
_entry.id   AF-A0A0C3CN85-F1
#
_cell.length_a   1.000
_cell.length_b   1.000
_cell.length_c   1.000
_cell.angle_alpha   90.00
_cell.angle_beta   90.00
_cell.angle_gamma   90.00
#
_symmetry.space_group_name_H-M   'P 1'
#
loop_
_entity.id
_entity.type
_entity.pdbx_description
1 polymer ?
#
loop_
_entity_poly.entity_id
_entity_poly.type
_entity_poly.pdbx_seq_one_letter_code
_entity_poly.pdbx_strand_id
1 'polypeptide(L)'
;MLSLASGNMNSNAHIFSGIVGWITQLIIDKTVHKRYIITQLLQTLKVHPLFQKVMVVGLVLSHPTVCNALAKYANVGIYSIDLDFIHTNAEKVLTASNISYLKSAQPCGTLFQVDCDTGAVSSMFTEFYVDHEEPLEVLDKFKAHGQWCLGELLEGHEYLALFPVAPLSPIDFAE
;
A
#
# COMPACT_ATOMS: atom_id res chain seq x y z
N MET A 1 -1.13 17.01 1.85
CA MET A 1 -2.48 16.57 2.31
C MET A 1 -2.51 15.06 2.24
N LEU A 2 -2.95 14.39 3.32
CA LEU A 2 -3.11 12.93 3.39
C LEU A 2 -4.61 12.64 3.33
N SER A 3 -5.05 11.87 2.34
CA SER A 3 -6.44 11.40 2.27
C SER A 3 -6.51 9.95 2.75
N LEU A 4 -7.45 9.69 3.65
CA LEU A 4 -7.64 8.41 4.32
C LEU A 4 -9.07 7.94 4.07
N ALA A 5 -9.21 6.65 3.74
CA ALA A 5 -10.53 6.02 3.71
C ALA A 5 -10.50 4.69 4.45
N SER A 6 -11.65 4.28 4.98
CA SER A 6 -11.83 3.01 5.64
C SER A 6 -12.84 2.12 4.91
N GLY A 7 -12.58 0.81 4.95
CA GLY A 7 -13.48 -0.24 4.47
C GLY A 7 -13.65 -1.32 5.54
N ASN A 8 -14.87 -1.87 5.66
CA ASN A 8 -15.16 -2.97 6.57
C ASN A 8 -15.23 -4.28 5.78
N MET A 9 -14.44 -5.27 6.17
CA MET A 9 -14.43 -6.59 5.56
C MET A 9 -15.28 -7.57 6.38
N ASN A 10 -16.43 -7.98 5.85
CA ASN A 10 -17.26 -9.05 6.41
C ASN A 10 -17.22 -10.25 5.45
N SER A 11 -16.67 -11.40 5.88
CA SER A 11 -16.73 -12.64 5.08
C SER A 11 -17.20 -13.82 5.94
N ASN A 12 -18.05 -14.68 5.36
CA ASN A 12 -18.66 -15.86 6.00
C ASN A 12 -17.79 -17.13 5.91
N ALA A 13 -16.51 -16.99 5.59
CA ALA A 13 -15.54 -18.09 5.68
C ALA A 13 -14.44 -17.64 6.62
N HIS A 14 -14.19 -18.41 7.67
CA HIS A 14 -13.12 -18.15 8.65
C HIS A 14 -11.82 -17.82 7.92
N ILE A 15 -11.37 -16.57 8.04
CA ILE A 15 -10.02 -15.99 7.97
C ILE A 15 -10.21 -14.52 7.55
N PHE A 16 -10.19 -13.61 8.54
CA PHE A 16 -10.20 -12.14 8.45
C PHE A 16 -11.58 -11.41 8.41
N SER A 17 -12.03 -10.94 9.59
CA SER A 17 -12.95 -9.80 9.74
C SER A 17 -12.13 -8.64 10.33
N GLY A 18 -12.16 -7.46 9.70
CA GLY A 18 -11.31 -6.35 10.13
C GLY A 18 -11.54 -5.06 9.37
N ILE A 19 -10.93 -3.98 9.87
CA ILE A 19 -10.95 -2.64 9.26
C ILE A 19 -9.70 -2.47 8.41
N VAL A 20 -9.89 -2.04 7.17
CA VAL A 20 -8.81 -1.65 6.27
C VAL A 20 -8.65 -0.13 6.30
N GLY A 21 -7.42 0.35 6.50
CA GLY A 21 -7.04 1.74 6.36
C GLY A 21 -6.35 1.99 5.03
N TRP A 22 -6.97 2.75 4.14
CA TRP A 22 -6.40 3.13 2.85
C TRP A 22 -5.69 4.47 2.93
N ILE A 23 -4.48 4.52 2.37
CA ILE A 23 -3.75 5.75 2.09
C ILE A 23 -3.79 5.95 0.58
N THR A 24 -4.63 6.89 0.11
CA THR A 24 -4.88 7.11 -1.33
C THR A 24 -4.10 8.25 -1.92
N GLN A 25 -3.72 9.24 -1.09
CA GLN A 25 -3.00 10.41 -1.56
C GLN A 25 -2.01 10.84 -0.50
N LEU A 26 -0.77 11.02 -0.93
CA LEU A 26 0.28 11.60 -0.10
C LEU A 26 0.95 12.74 -0.87
N ILE A 27 0.45 13.96 -0.64
CA ILE A 27 1.00 15.16 -1.27
C ILE A 27 2.03 15.77 -0.33
N ILE A 28 3.28 15.84 -0.81
CA ILE A 28 4.40 16.50 -0.14
C ILE A 28 4.97 17.55 -1.06
N ASP A 29 5.24 18.71 -0.48
CA ASP A 29 5.84 19.82 -1.19
C ASP A 29 7.28 19.45 -1.65
N LYS A 30 7.59 19.72 -2.92
CA LYS A 30 8.87 19.39 -3.55
C LYS A 30 10.06 20.07 -2.88
N THR A 31 9.85 21.20 -2.19
CA THR A 31 10.89 21.99 -1.50
C THR A 31 11.35 21.34 -0.19
N VAL A 32 10.65 20.33 0.30
CA VAL A 32 10.96 19.71 1.59
C VAL A 32 11.71 18.39 1.37
N HIS A 33 12.86 18.24 2.03
CA HIS A 33 13.71 17.05 1.89
C HIS A 33 12.93 15.75 2.18
N LYS A 34 12.64 15.03 1.09
CA LYS A 34 11.63 13.95 0.99
C LYS A 34 11.85 12.74 1.91
N ARG A 35 13.04 12.56 2.48
CA ARG A 35 13.48 11.27 3.03
C ARG A 35 12.83 10.88 4.36
N TYR A 36 12.25 11.81 5.12
CA TYR A 36 11.70 11.49 6.44
C TYR A 36 10.24 11.88 6.66
N ILE A 37 9.67 12.81 5.88
CA ILE A 37 8.29 13.27 6.15
C ILE A 37 7.26 12.21 5.87
N ILE A 38 7.39 11.48 4.75
CA ILE A 38 6.51 10.36 4.40
C ILE A 38 6.49 9.36 5.56
N THR A 39 7.68 8.90 5.96
CA THR A 39 7.81 7.90 7.00
C THR A 39 7.28 8.42 8.33
N GLN A 40 7.66 9.63 8.76
CA GLN A 40 7.19 10.20 10.01
C GLN A 40 5.67 10.38 10.02
N LEU A 41 5.08 10.90 8.94
CA LEU A 41 3.63 11.04 8.83
C LEU A 41 2.93 9.69 8.96
N LEU A 42 3.40 8.67 8.24
CA LEU A 42 2.84 7.33 8.36
C LEU A 42 3.01 6.81 9.80
N GLN A 43 4.18 6.95 10.43
CA GLN A 43 4.37 6.51 11.82
C GLN A 43 3.42 7.23 12.79
N THR A 44 3.11 8.53 12.58
CA THR A 44 2.11 9.22 13.42
C THR A 44 0.70 8.65 13.27
N LEU A 45 0.38 8.01 12.13
CA LEU A 45 -0.91 7.34 11.97
C LEU A 45 -1.04 6.14 12.93
N LYS A 46 0.05 5.45 13.31
CA LYS A 46 -0.04 4.29 14.22
C LYS A 46 -0.75 4.64 15.52
N VAL A 47 -0.42 5.81 16.09
CA VAL A 47 -0.97 6.27 17.37
C VAL A 47 -2.28 7.03 17.21
N HIS A 48 -2.71 7.30 15.98
CA HIS A 48 -3.94 8.05 15.72
C HIS A 48 -5.18 7.17 16.02
N PRO A 49 -6.21 7.69 16.72
CA PRO A 49 -7.40 6.90 17.09
C PRO A 49 -8.10 6.22 15.91
N LEU A 50 -8.06 6.82 14.73
CA LEU A 50 -8.64 6.24 13.49
C LEU A 50 -7.95 4.94 13.04
N PHE A 51 -6.69 4.71 13.43
CA PHE A 51 -5.90 3.54 13.03
C PHE A 51 -5.75 2.49 14.13
N GLN A 52 -6.19 2.76 15.36
CA GLN A 52 -6.07 1.81 16.47
C GLN A 52 -6.77 0.47 16.19
N LYS A 53 -7.86 0.50 15.41
CA LYS A 53 -8.64 -0.70 15.05
C LYS A 53 -8.35 -1.21 13.63
N VAL A 54 -7.43 -0.56 12.91
CA VAL A 54 -7.05 -0.97 11.56
C VAL A 54 -6.21 -2.24 11.67
N MET A 55 -6.58 -3.25 10.90
CA MET A 55 -5.88 -4.55 10.85
C MET A 55 -5.11 -4.76 9.55
N VAL A 56 -5.46 -4.01 8.51
CA VAL A 56 -4.74 -3.98 7.23
C VAL A 56 -4.57 -2.55 6.81
N VAL A 57 -3.36 -2.18 6.41
CA VAL A 57 -3.13 -0.92 5.70
C VAL A 57 -2.88 -1.19 4.24
N GLY A 58 -3.50 -0.38 3.39
CA GLY A 58 -3.40 -0.49 1.94
C GLY A 58 -2.97 0.81 1.29
N LEU A 59 -2.26 0.68 0.17
CA LEU A 59 -1.80 1.77 -0.68
C LEU A 59 -1.98 1.37 -2.15
N VAL A 60 -2.45 2.31 -2.95
CA VAL A 60 -2.33 2.29 -4.41
C VAL A 60 -1.69 3.59 -4.85
N LEU A 61 -0.40 3.55 -5.21
CA LEU A 61 0.39 4.71 -5.64
C LEU A 61 1.55 4.32 -6.58
N SER A 62 1.88 5.17 -7.55
CA SER A 62 3.01 4.94 -8.47
C SER A 62 4.41 5.08 -7.84
N HIS A 63 4.55 5.69 -6.66
CA HIS A 63 5.87 6.13 -6.17
C HIS A 63 6.54 5.12 -5.20
N PRO A 64 7.70 4.52 -5.55
CA PRO A 64 8.32 3.46 -4.75
C PRO A 64 8.70 3.86 -3.32
N THR A 65 9.12 5.12 -3.11
CA THR A 65 9.42 5.63 -1.76
C THR A 65 8.21 5.57 -0.82
N VAL A 66 6.99 5.76 -1.33
CA VAL A 66 5.78 5.72 -0.50
C VAL A 66 5.44 4.28 -0.14
N CYS A 67 5.55 3.35 -1.10
CA CYS A 67 5.41 1.92 -0.86
C CYS A 67 6.39 1.44 0.21
N ASN A 68 7.66 1.82 0.10
CA ASN A 68 8.68 1.49 1.10
C ASN A 68 8.40 2.12 2.47
N ALA A 69 7.88 3.34 2.51
CA ALA A 69 7.51 3.94 3.78
C ALA A 69 6.30 3.26 4.44
N LEU A 70 5.35 2.73 3.66
CA LEU A 70 4.27 1.90 4.20
C LEU A 70 4.80 0.55 4.69
N ALA A 71 5.75 -0.07 4.01
CA ALA A 71 6.43 -1.26 4.52
C ALA A 71 7.08 -1.00 5.88
N LYS A 72 7.81 0.12 6.02
CA LYS A 72 8.37 0.57 7.31
C LYS A 72 7.29 0.85 8.37
N TYR A 73 6.13 1.34 7.95
CA TYR A 73 4.97 1.46 8.85
C TYR A 73 4.53 0.09 9.37
N ALA A 74 4.46 -0.93 8.51
CA ALA A 74 4.17 -2.29 8.93
C ALA A 74 5.36 -3.02 9.60
N ASN A 75 6.46 -2.32 9.91
CA ASN A 75 7.69 -2.84 10.49
C ASN A 75 8.35 -3.95 9.64
N VAL A 76 8.20 -3.89 8.32
CA VAL A 76 8.81 -4.83 7.36
C VAL A 76 9.64 -4.09 6.31
N GLY A 77 10.56 -4.80 5.66
CA GLY A 77 11.25 -4.30 4.48
C GLY A 77 10.39 -4.47 3.23
N ILE A 78 10.42 -3.50 2.31
CA ILE A 78 9.66 -3.58 1.05
C ILE A 78 10.11 -4.73 0.13
N TYR A 79 11.31 -5.30 0.34
CA TYR A 79 11.78 -6.47 -0.40
C TYR A 79 11.28 -7.79 0.19
N SER A 80 10.75 -7.76 1.41
CA SER A 80 10.35 -8.93 2.19
C SER A 80 8.85 -8.88 2.51
N ILE A 81 8.06 -8.23 1.66
CA ILE A 81 6.61 -8.19 1.88
C ILE A 81 6.01 -9.56 1.60
N ASP A 82 4.92 -9.86 2.31
CA ASP A 82 4.17 -11.09 2.12
C ASP A 82 3.29 -10.97 0.86
N LEU A 83 3.82 -11.40 -0.28
CA LEU A 83 3.09 -11.40 -1.54
C LEU A 83 1.88 -12.35 -1.52
N ASP A 84 1.98 -13.48 -0.79
CA ASP A 84 0.87 -14.44 -0.65
C ASP A 84 -0.31 -13.80 0.10
N PHE A 85 -0.01 -12.96 1.10
CA PHE A 85 -1.02 -12.15 1.78
C PHE A 85 -1.73 -11.20 0.81
N ILE A 86 -0.97 -10.50 -0.05
CA ILE A 86 -1.56 -9.59 -1.04
C ILE A 86 -2.44 -10.38 -2.01
N HIS A 87 -1.94 -11.47 -2.60
CA HIS A 87 -2.69 -12.33 -3.52
C HIS A 87 -4.01 -12.81 -2.91
N THR A 88 -3.95 -13.32 -1.68
CA THR A 88 -5.11 -13.92 -0.99
C THR A 88 -6.18 -12.89 -0.60
N ASN A 89 -5.79 -11.63 -0.38
CA ASN A 89 -6.67 -10.63 0.24
C ASN A 89 -7.00 -9.43 -0.66
N ALA A 90 -6.26 -9.19 -1.75
CA ALA A 90 -6.43 -8.01 -2.60
C ALA A 90 -7.88 -7.81 -3.05
N GLU A 91 -8.49 -8.84 -3.65
CA GLU A 91 -9.87 -8.76 -4.15
C GLU A 91 -10.88 -8.40 -3.03
N LYS A 92 -10.75 -9.05 -1.87
CA LYS A 92 -11.64 -8.82 -0.71
C LYS A 92 -11.49 -7.39 -0.19
N VAL A 93 -10.25 -6.94 -0.04
CA VAL A 93 -9.88 -5.62 0.48
C VAL A 93 -10.32 -4.50 -0.48
N LEU A 94 -10.14 -4.68 -1.79
CA LEU A 94 -10.56 -3.72 -2.81
C LEU A 94 -12.09 -3.65 -2.90
N THR A 95 -12.79 -4.78 -2.94
CA THR A 95 -14.25 -4.83 -3.00
C THR A 95 -14.91 -4.21 -1.76
N ALA A 96 -14.30 -4.39 -0.58
CA ALA A 96 -14.74 -3.80 0.68
C ALA A 96 -14.38 -2.31 0.86
N SER A 97 -13.56 -1.75 -0.03
CA SER A 97 -13.20 -0.33 0.01
C SER A 97 -14.44 0.55 -0.10
N ASN A 98 -14.38 1.82 0.31
CA ASN A 98 -15.41 2.81 -0.02
C ASN A 98 -14.95 3.78 -1.11
N ILE A 99 -13.79 3.51 -1.71
CA ILE A 99 -13.14 4.37 -2.69
C ILE A 99 -13.47 3.84 -4.08
N SER A 100 -14.25 4.60 -4.84
CA SER A 100 -14.82 4.14 -6.11
C SER A 100 -13.77 3.63 -7.10
N TYR A 101 -12.65 4.36 -7.25
CA TYR A 101 -11.61 3.96 -8.21
C TYR A 101 -10.88 2.69 -7.79
N LEU A 102 -10.71 2.45 -6.48
CA LEU A 102 -10.11 1.20 -6.00
C LEU A 102 -11.01 -0.02 -6.22
N LYS A 103 -12.33 0.15 -6.16
CA LYS A 103 -13.28 -0.93 -6.45
C LYS A 103 -13.25 -1.35 -7.91
N SER A 104 -13.08 -0.38 -8.81
CA SER A 104 -13.15 -0.60 -10.25
C SER A 104 -11.80 -0.85 -10.91
N ALA A 105 -10.69 -0.52 -10.23
CA ALA A 105 -9.35 -0.72 -10.74
C ALA A 105 -9.06 -2.22 -10.94
N GLN A 106 -8.37 -2.54 -12.03
CA GLN A 106 -8.10 -3.92 -12.42
C GLN A 106 -6.72 -4.36 -11.88
N PRO A 107 -6.63 -5.43 -11.08
CA PRO A 107 -5.34 -5.98 -10.67
C PRO A 107 -4.54 -6.48 -11.88
N CYS A 108 -3.25 -6.18 -11.88
CA CYS A 108 -2.31 -6.49 -12.96
C CYS A 108 -0.97 -6.97 -12.38
N GLY A 109 -0.35 -7.93 -13.07
CA GLY A 109 0.95 -8.49 -12.68
C GLY A 109 0.89 -9.98 -12.35
N THR A 110 2.07 -10.58 -12.21
CA THR A 110 2.24 -12.02 -11.97
C THR A 110 1.56 -12.51 -10.69
N LEU A 111 1.25 -11.60 -9.77
CA LEU A 111 0.51 -11.95 -8.55
C LEU A 111 -0.97 -12.24 -8.83
N PHE A 112 -1.56 -11.64 -9.87
CA PHE A 112 -3.00 -11.73 -10.14
C PHE A 112 -3.33 -12.46 -11.44
N GLN A 113 -2.37 -12.55 -12.36
CA GLN A 113 -2.56 -13.07 -13.70
C GLN A 113 -1.53 -14.18 -13.96
N VAL A 114 -2.04 -15.36 -14.34
CA VAL A 114 -1.21 -16.46 -14.83
C VAL A 114 -0.54 -16.02 -16.14
N ASP A 115 0.74 -16.34 -16.30
CA ASP A 115 1.55 -16.02 -17.48
C ASP A 115 1.70 -14.51 -17.81
N CYS A 116 1.61 -13.63 -16.81
CA CYS A 116 1.87 -12.20 -16.99
C CYS A 116 3.36 -11.96 -17.34
N ASP A 117 3.62 -11.34 -18.50
CA ASP A 117 4.97 -11.07 -19.03
C ASP A 117 5.38 -9.58 -18.97
N THR A 118 4.53 -8.73 -18.39
CA THR A 118 4.72 -7.27 -18.31
C THR A 118 5.85 -6.84 -17.35
N GLY A 119 6.33 -7.76 -16.50
CA GLY A 119 7.29 -7.47 -15.43
C GLY A 119 6.66 -6.87 -14.17
N ALA A 120 5.36 -6.53 -14.18
CA ALA A 120 4.63 -6.15 -12.97
C ALA A 120 4.39 -7.36 -12.07
N VAL A 121 4.51 -7.19 -10.75
CA VAL A 121 4.16 -8.23 -9.76
C VAL A 121 2.83 -7.90 -9.11
N SER A 122 2.72 -6.75 -8.43
CA SER A 122 1.50 -6.32 -7.74
C SER A 122 1.16 -4.88 -8.12
N SER A 123 0.28 -4.74 -9.10
CA SER A 123 -0.09 -3.47 -9.73
C SER A 123 -1.60 -3.37 -9.92
N MET A 124 -2.10 -2.15 -10.08
CA MET A 124 -3.49 -1.82 -10.37
C MET A 124 -3.54 -0.89 -11.56
N PHE A 125 -4.36 -1.21 -12.55
CA PHE A 125 -4.69 -0.28 -13.63
C PHE A 125 -5.69 0.76 -13.10
N THR A 126 -5.20 1.98 -12.88
CA THR A 126 -5.98 3.09 -12.31
C THR A 126 -6.24 4.21 -13.31
N GLU A 127 -5.78 4.06 -14.55
CA GLU A 127 -5.84 5.09 -15.61
C GLU A 127 -5.14 6.41 -15.18
N PHE A 128 -4.20 6.31 -14.24
CA PHE A 128 -3.47 7.46 -13.73
C PHE A 128 -2.25 7.75 -14.62
N TYR A 129 -2.47 8.55 -15.66
CA TYR A 129 -1.43 8.96 -16.60
C TYR A 129 -0.74 10.24 -16.11
N VAL A 130 0.37 10.08 -15.39
CA VAL A 130 1.28 11.17 -15.03
C VAL A 130 2.69 10.86 -15.51
N ASP A 131 3.53 11.90 -15.55
CA ASP A 131 4.94 11.71 -15.80
C ASP A 131 5.58 10.83 -14.71
N HIS A 132 6.04 9.65 -15.13
CA HIS A 132 6.66 8.65 -14.28
C HIS A 132 8.20 8.75 -14.25
N GLU A 133 8.81 9.79 -14.83
CA GLU A 133 10.28 9.96 -14.82
C GLU A 133 10.87 9.83 -13.41
N GLU A 134 10.41 10.67 -12.45
CA GLU A 134 10.89 10.59 -11.06
C GLU A 134 10.58 9.21 -10.41
N PRO A 135 9.33 8.69 -10.45
CA PRO A 135 9.04 7.36 -9.94
C PRO A 135 9.93 6.23 -10.51
N LEU A 136 10.23 6.25 -11.81
CA LEU A 136 11.06 5.26 -12.49
C LEU A 136 12.52 5.38 -12.07
N GLU A 137 13.09 6.59 -11.97
CA GLU A 137 14.44 6.76 -11.45
C GLU A 137 14.60 6.25 -10.01
N VAL A 138 13.57 6.44 -9.20
CA VAL A 138 13.54 5.95 -7.82
C VAL A 138 13.42 4.43 -7.82
N LEU A 139 12.58 3.86 -8.68
CA LEU A 139 12.42 2.41 -8.85
C LEU A 139 13.76 1.74 -9.20
N ASP A 140 14.48 2.28 -10.18
CA ASP A 140 15.78 1.77 -10.59
C ASP A 140 16.78 1.74 -9.44
N LYS A 141 16.77 2.77 -8.59
CA LYS A 141 17.59 2.80 -7.37
C LYS A 141 17.20 1.66 -6.42
N PHE A 142 15.91 1.43 -6.16
CA PHE A 142 15.50 0.31 -5.30
C PHE A 142 15.89 -1.05 -5.89
N LYS A 143 15.69 -1.26 -7.19
CA LYS A 143 16.05 -2.50 -7.90
C LYS A 143 17.55 -2.77 -7.87
N ALA A 144 18.37 -1.74 -8.12
CA ALA A 144 19.83 -1.85 -8.09
C ALA A 144 20.38 -2.28 -6.72
N HIS A 145 19.67 -1.98 -5.63
CA HIS A 145 20.04 -2.40 -4.28
C HIS A 145 19.38 -3.72 -3.85
N GLY A 146 18.63 -4.39 -4.73
CA GLY A 146 17.86 -5.60 -4.38
C GLY A 146 16.73 -5.34 -3.38
N GLN A 147 16.23 -4.10 -3.32
CA GLN A 147 15.27 -3.64 -2.32
C GLN A 147 13.85 -3.50 -2.91
N TRP A 148 13.49 -4.24 -3.96
CA TRP A 148 12.19 -4.10 -4.62
C TRP A 148 11.60 -5.46 -4.98
N CYS A 149 10.29 -5.64 -4.75
CA CYS A 149 9.59 -6.88 -5.09
C CYS A 149 8.21 -6.69 -5.76
N LEU A 150 7.74 -5.45 -5.97
CA LEU A 150 6.43 -5.18 -6.55
C LEU A 150 6.43 -5.18 -8.10
N GLY A 151 7.60 -5.41 -8.71
CA GLY A 151 7.78 -5.47 -10.16
C GLY A 151 7.96 -4.10 -10.81
N GLU A 152 7.74 -4.04 -12.12
CA GLU A 152 7.85 -2.81 -12.90
C GLU A 152 6.66 -1.86 -12.68
N LEU A 153 6.90 -0.56 -12.81
CA LEU A 153 5.85 0.45 -12.89
C LEU A 153 5.40 0.59 -14.35
N LEU A 154 4.19 0.10 -14.64
CA LEU A 154 3.58 0.22 -15.97
C LEU A 154 2.91 1.59 -16.15
N GLU A 155 2.82 2.06 -17.38
CA GLU A 155 2.09 3.28 -17.71
C GLU A 155 0.60 3.15 -17.37
N GLY A 156 0.00 4.19 -16.77
CA GLY A 156 -1.39 4.20 -16.34
C GLY A 156 -1.68 3.29 -15.13
N HIS A 157 -0.64 2.73 -14.51
CA HIS A 157 -0.76 1.84 -13.36
C HIS A 157 -0.12 2.42 -12.09
N GLU A 158 -0.56 1.86 -10.97
CA GLU A 158 -0.06 2.16 -9.64
C GLU A 158 0.23 0.86 -8.89
N TYR A 159 1.24 0.87 -8.02
CA TYR A 159 1.54 -0.31 -7.22
C TYR A 159 0.44 -0.56 -6.18
N LEU A 160 0.03 -1.81 -6.03
CA LEU A 160 -0.77 -2.24 -4.87
C LEU A 160 0.15 -2.80 -3.80
N ALA A 161 0.08 -2.22 -2.60
CA ALA A 161 0.74 -2.74 -1.41
C ALA A 161 -0.28 -2.89 -0.28
N LEU A 162 -0.37 -4.09 0.28
CA LEU A 162 -1.21 -4.41 1.44
C LEU A 162 -0.36 -5.03 2.54
N PHE A 163 -0.59 -4.60 3.77
CA PHE A 163 0.15 -5.11 4.93
C PHE A 163 -0.81 -5.44 6.07
N PRO A 164 -0.71 -6.63 6.67
CA PRO A 164 -1.34 -6.86 7.96
C PRO A 164 -0.64 -5.98 9.00
N VAL A 165 -1.42 -5.37 9.88
CA VAL A 165 -0.90 -4.60 11.00
C VAL A 165 -1.53 -5.11 12.28
N ALA A 166 -0.69 -5.38 13.27
CA ALA A 166 -1.19 -5.71 14.60
C ALA A 166 -1.91 -4.46 15.14
N PRO A 167 -3.16 -4.58 15.62
CA PRO A 167 -3.76 -3.53 16.43
C PRO A 167 -2.80 -3.21 17.57
N LEU A 168 -2.54 -1.93 17.83
CA LEU A 168 -1.83 -1.56 19.04
C LEU A 168 -2.65 -2.11 20.21
N SER A 169 -2.04 -2.96 21.04
CA SER A 169 -2.63 -3.31 22.33
C SER A 169 -2.93 -1.99 23.06
N PRO A 170 -4.10 -1.86 23.71
CA PRO A 170 -4.37 -0.69 24.54
C PRO A 170 -3.19 -0.51 25.50
N ILE A 171 -2.62 0.69 25.52
CA ILE A 171 -1.69 1.05 26.58
C ILE A 171 -2.58 1.19 27.82
N ASP A 172 -2.52 0.20 28.71
CA ASP A 172 -3.12 0.31 30.04
C ASP A 172 -2.40 1.45 30.76
N PHE A 173 -3.06 2.59 30.85
CA PHE A 173 -2.73 3.56 31.88
C PHE A 173 -3.23 2.97 33.20
N ALA A 174 -2.36 2.23 33.89
CA ALA A 174 -2.56 1.96 35.30
C ALA A 174 -2.67 3.32 36.02
N GLU A 175 -3.73 3.46 36.82
CA GLU A 175 -4.12 4.66 37.58
C GLU A 175 -2.99 5.33 38.37
#